data_AF-A0A374BS61-F1
#
_entry.id   AF-A0A374BS61-F1
#
_cell.length_a   1.000
_cell.length_b   1.000
_cell.length_c   1.000
_cell.angle_alpha   90.00
_cell.angle_beta   90.00
_cell.angle_gamma   90.00
#
_symmetry.space_group_name_H-M   'P 1'
#
loop_
_entity.id
_entity.type
_entity.pdbx_description
1 polymer ?
#
loop_
_entity_poly.entity_id
_entity_poly.type
_entity_poly.pdbx_seq_one_letter_code
_entity_poly.pdbx_strand_id
1 'polypeptide(L)' 'MIAPVVIVALISIYYIAIGVIFAYMNGVPMLAKIIALVVPALLSGVAITVLIQRIKEIKKGEDDDLSKY' A
#
# COMPACT_ATOMS: atom_id res chain seq x y z
N MET A 1 -8.58 8.64 -10.56
CA MET A 1 -7.71 7.61 -9.92
C MET A 1 -7.18 8.04 -8.54
N ILE A 2 -7.88 8.90 -7.80
CA ILE A 2 -7.41 9.45 -6.51
C ILE A 2 -7.63 8.48 -5.33
N ALA A 3 -8.73 7.72 -5.37
CA ALA A 3 -9.09 6.78 -4.30
C ALA A 3 -8.00 5.74 -3.96
N PRO A 4 -7.40 5.01 -4.93
CA PRO A 4 -6.36 4.03 -4.60
C PRO A 4 -5.09 4.70 -4.06
N VAL A 5 -4.69 5.86 -4.60
CA VAL A 5 -3.50 6.59 -4.14
C VAL A 5 -3.67 7.06 -2.68
N VAL A 6 -4.85 7.58 -2.34
CA VAL A 6 -5.17 8.04 -0.98
C VAL A 6 -5.16 6.88 0.01
N ILE A 7 -5.70 5.72 -0.37
CA ILE A 7 -5.69 4.52 0.49
C ILE A 7 -4.26 4.06 0.77
N VAL A 8 -3.40 4.02 -0.25
CA VAL A 8 -1.99 3.64 -0.07
C VAL A 8 -1.27 4.62 0.85
N ALA A 9 -1.45 5.93 0.64
CA ALA A 9 -0.83 6.95 1.48
C ALA A 9 -1.28 6.85 2.95
N LEU A 10 -2.59 6.66 3.20
CA LEU A 10 -3.13 6.49 4.55
C LEU A 10 -2.59 5.23 5.24
N ILE A 11 -2.49 4.11 4.51
CA ILE A 11 -1.94 2.86 5.05
C ILE A 11 -0.45 3.01 5.36
N SER A 12 0.33 3.65 4.48
CA SER A 12 1.77 3.89 4.74
C SER A 12 1.99 4.77 5.97
N ILE A 13 1.21 5.84 6.13
CA ILE A 13 1.28 6.73 7.31
C ILE A 13 0.90 5.96 8.59
N TYR A 14 -0.15 5.15 8.55
CA TYR A 14 -0.57 4.31 9.67
C TYR A 14 0.53 3.33 10.11
N TYR A 15 1.22 2.70 9.14
CA TYR A 15 2.33 1.80 9.45
C TYR A 15 3.55 2.50 10.04
N ILE A 16 3.92 3.66 9.52
CA ILE A 16 5.02 4.46 10.08
C ILE A 16 4.69 4.90 11.51
N ALA A 17 3.45 5.35 11.76
CA ALA A 17 3.02 5.74 13.10
C ALA A 17 3.11 4.58 14.10
N ILE A 18 2.63 3.38 13.73
CA ILE A 18 2.78 2.17 14.55
C ILE A 18 4.25 1.83 14.77
N GLY A 19 5.08 1.86 13.73
CA GLY A 19 6.51 1.57 13.82
C GLY A 19 7.25 2.52 14.78
N VAL A 20 6.92 3.82 14.75
CA VAL A 20 7.49 4.84 15.64
C VAL A 20 7.03 4.63 17.09
N ILE A 21 5.75 4.32 17.31
CA ILE A 21 5.21 4.00 18.66
C ILE A 21 5.91 2.76 19.24
N PHE A 22 6.06 1.70 18.43
CA PHE A 22 6.78 0.48 18.84
C PHE A 22 8.29 0.73 19.05
N ALA A 23 8.90 1.65 18.31
CA ALA A 23 10.32 2.00 18.49
C ALA A 23 10.59 2.76 19.80
N TYR A 24 9.64 3.60 20.24
CA TYR A 24 9.76 4.38 21.48
C TYR A 24 9.39 3.60 22.74
N MET A 25 8.70 2.46 22.62
CA MET A 25 8.46 1.56 23.75
C MET A 25 9.72 0.74 24.08
N ASN A 26 10.45 1.17 25.11
CA ASN A 26 11.56 0.41 25.71
C ASN A 26 11.02 -0.82 26.45
N GLY A 27 11.03 -1.96 25.76
CA GLY A 27 10.48 -3.24 26.22
C GLY A 27 9.97 -4.13 25.07
N VAL A 28 9.91 -3.58 23.86
CA VAL A 28 9.43 -4.32 22.68
C VAL A 28 10.46 -5.38 22.24
N PRO A 29 10.06 -6.65 22.13
CA PRO A 29 10.94 -7.73 21.68
C PRO A 29 11.38 -7.53 20.23
N MET A 30 12.60 -7.98 19.90
CA MET A 30 13.22 -7.81 18.57
C MET A 30 12.34 -8.34 17.43
N LEU A 31 11.55 -9.38 17.68
CA LEU A 31 10.54 -9.92 16.76
C LEU A 31 9.48 -8.89 16.37
N ALA A 32 8.98 -8.10 17.30
CA ALA A 32 7.99 -7.07 17.01
C ALA A 32 8.55 -5.95 16.13
N LYS A 33 9.85 -5.62 16.26
CA LYS A 33 10.53 -4.69 15.34
C LYS A 33 10.61 -5.25 13.92
N ILE A 34 10.89 -6.54 13.77
CA ILE A 34 10.96 -7.20 12.46
C ILE A 34 9.57 -7.25 11.82
N ILE A 35 8.53 -7.62 12.58
CA ILE A 35 7.15 -7.64 12.09
C ILE A 35 6.70 -6.22 11.71
N ALA A 36 7.03 -5.21 12.51
CA ALA A 36 6.75 -3.81 12.22
C ALA A 36 7.46 -3.28 10.97
N LEU A 37 8.49 -3.97 10.46
CA LEU A 37 9.18 -3.63 9.20
C LEU A 37 8.61 -4.46 8.02
N VAL A 38 8.44 -5.76 8.22
CA VAL A 38 8.02 -6.72 7.19
C VAL A 38 6.57 -6.52 6.79
N VAL A 39 5.67 -6.25 7.75
CA VAL A 39 4.25 -6.05 7.49
C VAL A 39 3.99 -4.81 6.61
N PRO A 40 4.55 -3.62 6.90
CA PRO A 40 4.44 -2.49 5.99
C PRO A 40 5.06 -2.75 4.61
N ALA A 41 6.17 -3.49 4.55
CA ALA A 41 6.82 -3.79 3.27
C ALA A 41 5.92 -4.64 2.36
N LEU A 42 5.32 -5.71 2.92
CA LEU A 42 4.35 -6.55 2.20
C LEU A 42 3.12 -5.75 1.77
N LEU A 43 2.60 -4.89 2.66
CA LEU A 43 1.41 -4.09 2.36
C LEU A 43 1.67 -2.98 1.35
N SER A 44 2.85 -2.36 1.34
CA SER A 44 3.28 -1.48 0.25
C SER A 44 3.36 -2.24 -1.07
N GLY A 45 3.81 -3.50 -1.06
CA GLY A 45 3.81 -4.36 -2.24
C GLY A 45 2.40 -4.58 -2.80
N VAL A 46 1.44 -4.96 -1.94
CA VAL A 46 0.03 -5.16 -2.33
C VAL A 46 -0.61 -3.85 -2.81
N ALA A 47 -0.30 -2.73 -2.14
CA ALA A 47 -0.75 -1.40 -2.53
C ALA A 47 -0.30 -1.01 -3.95
N ILE A 48 0.97 -1.28 -4.29
CA ILE A 48 1.53 -0.99 -5.61
C ILE A 48 0.88 -1.87 -6.68
N THR A 49 0.68 -3.17 -6.41
CA THR A 49 0.05 -4.07 -7.40
C THR A 49 -1.40 -3.69 -7.68
N VAL A 50 -2.16 -3.29 -6.67
CA VAL A 50 -3.55 -2.81 -6.84
C VAL A 50 -3.59 -1.49 -7.63
N LEU A 51 -2.65 -0.58 -7.41
CA LEU A 51 -2.50 0.64 -8.21
C LEU A 51 -2.23 0.33 -9.68
N ILE A 52 -1.28 -0.57 -9.96
CA ILE A 52 -0.93 -1.00 -11.32
C ILE A 52 -2.14 -1.68 -11.98
N GLN A 53 -2.84 -2.57 -11.28
CA GLN A 53 -4.04 -3.22 -11.78
C GLN A 53 -5.14 -2.21 -12.11
N ARG A 54 -5.37 -1.21 -11.27
CA ARG A 54 -6.36 -0.15 -11.54
C ARG A 54 -6.01 0.71 -12.74
N ILE A 55 -4.73 1.08 -12.89
CA ILE A 55 -4.28 1.84 -14.08
C ILE A 55 -4.47 0.99 -15.34
N LYS A 56 -4.13 -0.31 -15.29
CA LYS A 56 -4.34 -1.23 -16.42
C LYS A 56 -5.81 -1.45 -16.75
N GLU A 57 -6.69 -1.59 -15.75
CA GLU A 57 -8.13 -1.72 -15.98
C GLU A 57 -8.71 -0.50 -16.68
N ILE A 58 -8.37 0.70 -16.23
CA ILE A 58 -8.88 1.94 -16.85
C ILE A 58 -8.39 2.05 -18.29
N LYS A 59 -7.09 1.81 -18.52
CA LYS A 59 -6.50 1.89 -19.86
C LYS A 59 -7.05 0.82 -20.81
N LYS A 60 -7.30 -0.39 -20.31
CA LYS A 60 -7.92 -1.47 -21.09
C LYS A 60 -9.40 -1.20 -21.37
N GLY A 61 -10.12 -0.57 -20.45
CA GLY A 61 -11.51 -0.15 -20.66
C GLY A 61 -11.64 0.89 -21.77
N GLU A 62 -10.72 1.86 -21.85
CA GLU A 62 -10.66 2.82 -22.97
C GLU A 62 -10.34 2.14 -24.31
N ASP A 63 -9.37 1.22 -24.35
CA ASP A 63 -8.99 0.52 -25.58
C ASP A 63 -10.11 -0.43 -26.09
N ASP A 64 -10.87 -1.06 -25.20
CA ASP A 64 -11.98 -1.98 -25.56
C ASP A 64 -13.19 -1.19 -26.11
N ASP A 65 -13.51 -0.03 -25.55
CA ASP A 65 -14.59 0.86 -26.03
C ASP A 65 -14.29 1.47 -27.40
N LEU A 66 -13.03 1.80 -27.70
CA LEU A 66 -12.62 2.33 -29.01
C LEU A 66 -12.66 1.29 -30.13
N SER A 67 -12.49 0.00 -29.81
CA SER A 67 -12.54 -1.09 -30.80
C SER A 67 -13.95 -1.39 -31.33
N LYS A 68 -14.98 -0.80 -30.69
CA LYS A 68 -16.40 -1.00 -31.04
C LYS A 68 -16.97 0.01 -32.03
N TYR A 69 -16.17 0.92 -32.56
CA TYR A 69 -16.58 1.92 -33.56
C TYR A 69 -15.83 1.79 -34.87
#